data_AF-A0A660PJD6-F1
#
_entry.id   AF-A0A660PJD6-F1
#
_cell.length_a   1.000
_cell.length_b   1.000
_cell.length_c   1.000
_cell.angle_alpha   90.00
_cell.angle_beta   90.00
_cell.angle_gamma   90.00
#
_symmetry.space_group_name_H-M   'P 1'
#
loop_
_entity.id
_entity.type
_entity.pdbx_description
1 polymer ?
#
loop_
_entity_poly.entity_id
_entity_poly.type
_entity_poly.pdbx_seq_one_letter_code
_entity_poly.pdbx_strand_id
1 'polypeptide(L)'
;TEEPHLDNLLNRHERVACQTCHIPYYAKVNATKTAWFWSEAGKLKDGEPFSEEDETGNHTYLSTKGRFVWEKNVTPDYIWFNGTADHYLLGDTVDSFPVVINPLNGSYDDEHSKIIPVKIHRGDQIYDNQTRMLVQPKLFSMEKGDSAFWQDFDWNLAAETGMKRVGLPFSGDYSFVETEMYWPVNHMVSSKDKSLECADCHVRSGGRLAGLTDFYLPGRDYDANVNFFGTILLYLSIFGVVVHGFFRVVISIRKRCYNLESNNE
;
A
#
# COMPACT_ATOMS: atom_id res chain seq x y z
N THR A 1 -10.92 18.48 14.15
CA THR A 1 -9.97 18.96 15.17
C THR A 1 -8.64 18.31 14.86
N GLU A 2 -7.51 18.95 15.15
CA GLU A 2 -6.19 18.37 14.85
C GLU A 2 -5.71 17.40 15.94
N GLU A 3 -6.17 17.57 17.18
CA GLU A 3 -5.84 16.73 18.32
C GLU A 3 -7.11 16.15 18.98
N PRO A 4 -7.74 15.12 18.40
CA PRO A 4 -9.02 14.59 18.90
C PRO A 4 -8.86 13.61 20.07
N HIS A 5 -7.67 13.11 20.36
CA HIS A 5 -7.45 12.06 21.34
C HIS A 5 -7.09 12.61 22.72
N LEU A 6 -7.58 11.96 23.78
CA LEU A 6 -7.15 12.25 25.15
C LEU A 6 -5.70 11.81 25.40
N ASP A 7 -5.24 10.78 24.69
CA ASP A 7 -3.85 10.36 24.69
C ASP A 7 -3.04 11.22 23.72
N ASN A 8 -2.15 12.04 24.28
CA ASN A 8 -1.26 12.90 23.51
C ASN A 8 -0.30 12.13 22.59
N LEU A 9 0.00 10.87 22.87
CA LEU A 9 0.83 10.05 21.97
C LEU A 9 0.14 9.82 20.63
N LEU A 10 -1.18 9.59 20.63
CA LEU A 10 -1.96 9.42 19.40
C LEU A 10 -2.02 10.73 18.61
N ASN A 11 -2.13 11.88 19.28
CA ASN A 11 -2.13 13.18 18.61
C ASN A 11 -0.82 13.49 17.88
N ARG A 12 0.30 12.88 18.27
CA ARG A 12 1.60 13.02 17.58
C ARG A 12 1.69 12.23 16.26
N HIS A 13 0.67 11.46 15.88
CA HIS A 13 0.62 10.76 14.59
C HIS A 13 0.16 11.69 13.45
N GLU A 14 0.72 12.90 13.37
CA GLU A 14 0.28 13.97 12.46
C GLU A 14 0.47 13.62 10.97
N ARG A 15 1.47 12.77 10.68
CA ARG A 15 1.79 12.24 9.35
C ARG A 15 0.94 11.03 8.95
N VAL A 16 -0.03 10.63 9.78
CA VAL A 16 -0.96 9.53 9.51
C VAL A 16 -2.38 10.11 9.43
N ALA A 17 -3.08 9.89 8.31
CA ALA A 17 -4.45 10.35 8.17
C ALA A 17 -5.39 9.60 9.12
N CYS A 18 -6.43 10.28 9.62
CA CYS A 18 -7.43 9.68 10.51
C CYS A 18 -8.02 8.38 9.92
N GLN A 19 -8.25 8.39 8.60
CA GLN A 19 -8.74 7.25 7.83
C GLN A 19 -7.87 6.00 8.01
N THR A 20 -6.54 6.14 8.08
CA THR A 20 -5.59 5.03 8.21
C THR A 20 -5.87 4.23 9.48
N CYS A 21 -6.03 4.91 10.61
CA CYS A 21 -6.30 4.26 11.90
C CYS A 21 -7.76 3.83 12.04
N HIS A 22 -8.70 4.62 11.50
CA HIS A 22 -10.13 4.43 11.76
C HIS A 22 -10.88 3.62 10.69
N ILE A 23 -10.23 3.23 9.59
CA ILE A 23 -10.81 2.34 8.57
C ILE A 23 -9.89 1.13 8.41
N PRO A 24 -9.86 0.20 9.39
CA PRO A 24 -8.96 -0.96 9.36
C PRO A 24 -9.31 -1.94 8.23
N TYR A 25 -10.57 -1.96 7.80
CA TYR A 25 -11.07 -2.80 6.72
C TYR A 25 -12.16 -2.07 5.94
N TYR A 26 -12.15 -2.24 4.61
CA TYR A 26 -13.25 -1.85 3.72
C TYR A 26 -13.99 -3.09 3.20
N ALA A 27 -15.07 -2.88 2.44
CA ALA A 27 -15.93 -3.96 1.97
C ALA A 27 -16.45 -4.85 3.13
N LYS A 28 -16.94 -4.21 4.20
CA LYS A 28 -17.32 -4.89 5.46
C LYS A 28 -18.50 -5.86 5.31
N VAL A 29 -19.43 -5.54 4.41
CA VAL A 29 -20.68 -6.30 4.23
C VAL A 29 -20.69 -7.05 2.90
N ASN A 30 -20.42 -6.34 1.81
CA ASN A 30 -20.40 -6.92 0.46
C ASN A 30 -18.96 -6.99 -0.05
N ALA A 31 -18.65 -8.05 -0.79
CA ALA A 31 -17.37 -8.20 -1.44
C ALA A 31 -17.16 -7.08 -2.46
N THR A 32 -15.92 -6.76 -2.73
CA THR A 32 -15.53 -5.80 -3.76
C THR A 32 -14.49 -6.44 -4.66
N LYS A 33 -14.56 -6.09 -5.95
CA LYS A 33 -13.57 -6.53 -6.92
C LYS A 33 -12.22 -5.89 -6.60
N THR A 34 -11.20 -6.70 -6.36
CA THR A 34 -9.82 -6.27 -6.11
C THR A 34 -8.95 -6.46 -7.35
N ALA A 35 -9.34 -7.35 -8.27
CA ALA A 35 -8.69 -7.48 -9.56
C ALA A 35 -9.63 -7.74 -10.74
N TRP A 36 -9.24 -7.28 -11.93
CA TRP A 36 -9.90 -7.52 -13.21
C TRP A 36 -8.90 -7.84 -14.32
N PHE A 37 -8.89 -9.08 -14.81
CA PHE A 37 -8.02 -9.53 -15.90
C PHE A 37 -8.82 -9.67 -17.20
N TRP A 38 -8.73 -8.64 -18.06
CA TRP A 38 -9.33 -8.61 -19.40
C TRP A 38 -8.63 -9.56 -20.37
N SER A 39 -7.35 -9.90 -20.15
CA SER A 39 -6.60 -10.85 -20.96
C SER A 39 -7.24 -12.23 -21.05
N GLU A 40 -8.05 -12.59 -20.05
CA GLU A 40 -8.76 -13.85 -20.00
C GLU A 40 -10.13 -13.83 -20.68
N ALA A 41 -10.61 -12.67 -21.14
CA ALA A 41 -11.92 -12.54 -21.78
C ALA A 41 -11.97 -13.23 -23.15
N GLY A 42 -13.18 -13.58 -23.60
CA GLY A 42 -13.42 -14.16 -24.92
C GLY A 42 -13.45 -15.70 -24.97
N LYS A 43 -13.25 -16.41 -23.85
CA LYS A 43 -13.47 -17.88 -23.83
C LYS A 43 -14.97 -18.14 -23.99
N LEU A 44 -15.33 -19.03 -24.90
CA LEU A 44 -16.70 -19.46 -25.17
C LEU A 44 -16.87 -20.95 -24.85
N LYS A 45 -18.10 -21.36 -24.54
CA LYS A 45 -18.46 -22.76 -24.33
C LYS A 45 -19.51 -23.14 -25.37
N ASP A 46 -19.18 -24.10 -26.22
CA ASP A 46 -20.03 -24.54 -27.33
C ASP A 46 -20.45 -23.39 -28.27
N GLY A 47 -19.57 -22.40 -28.46
CA GLY A 47 -19.81 -21.22 -29.30
C GLY A 47 -20.60 -20.09 -28.63
N GLU A 48 -21.05 -20.28 -27.40
CA GLU A 48 -21.85 -19.30 -26.65
C GLU A 48 -21.07 -18.73 -25.46
N PRO A 49 -21.32 -17.47 -25.07
CA PRO A 49 -20.72 -16.88 -23.88
C PRO A 49 -21.26 -17.52 -22.60
N PHE A 50 -20.38 -17.69 -21.64
CA PHE A 50 -20.69 -18.21 -20.31
C PHE A 50 -20.14 -17.31 -19.19
N SER A 51 -20.61 -17.60 -17.98
CA SER A 51 -20.19 -16.99 -16.72
C SER A 51 -19.86 -18.06 -15.68
N GLU A 52 -18.96 -17.73 -14.77
CA GLU A 52 -18.68 -18.52 -13.57
C GLU A 52 -18.90 -17.63 -12.34
N GLU A 53 -19.34 -18.25 -11.24
CA GLU A 53 -19.61 -17.56 -9.98
C GLU A 53 -18.93 -18.28 -8.82
N ASP A 54 -18.58 -17.53 -7.78
CA ASP A 54 -18.17 -18.09 -6.50
C ASP A 54 -19.37 -18.54 -5.65
N GLU A 55 -19.10 -19.16 -4.51
CA GLU A 55 -20.12 -19.65 -3.56
C GLU A 55 -21.05 -18.54 -3.02
N THR A 56 -20.65 -17.28 -3.15
CA THR A 56 -21.43 -16.10 -2.71
C THR A 56 -22.16 -15.40 -3.85
N GLY A 57 -22.10 -15.94 -5.06
CA GLY A 57 -22.78 -15.43 -6.26
C GLY A 57 -22.04 -14.27 -6.94
N ASN A 58 -20.77 -14.00 -6.60
CA ASN A 58 -20.00 -13.03 -7.39
C ASN A 58 -19.51 -13.70 -8.66
N HIS A 59 -19.71 -13.05 -9.82
CA HIS A 59 -19.09 -13.52 -11.05
C HIS A 59 -17.57 -13.52 -10.90
N THR A 60 -16.93 -14.69 -10.98
CA THR A 60 -15.47 -14.85 -11.01
C THR A 60 -14.94 -14.81 -12.43
N TYR A 61 -15.79 -15.11 -13.41
CA TYR A 61 -15.49 -15.00 -14.83
C TYR A 61 -16.73 -14.61 -15.64
N LEU A 62 -16.53 -13.76 -16.66
CA LEU A 62 -17.51 -13.49 -17.70
C LEU A 62 -16.81 -13.52 -19.04
N SER A 63 -17.39 -14.21 -20.03
CA SER A 63 -16.82 -14.22 -21.40
C SER A 63 -16.63 -12.81 -21.96
N THR A 64 -17.51 -11.88 -21.60
CA THR A 64 -17.49 -10.48 -22.02
C THR A 64 -16.45 -9.61 -21.32
N LYS A 65 -15.89 -10.06 -20.18
CA LYS A 65 -15.07 -9.21 -19.30
C LYS A 65 -13.83 -9.88 -18.75
N GLY A 66 -13.66 -11.19 -18.89
CA GLY A 66 -12.52 -11.93 -18.34
C GLY A 66 -12.73 -12.29 -16.87
N ARG A 67 -11.63 -12.40 -16.13
CA ARG A 67 -11.62 -12.92 -14.75
C ARG A 67 -11.63 -11.81 -13.71
N PHE A 68 -12.28 -12.07 -12.59
CA PHE A 68 -12.36 -11.18 -11.44
C PHE A 68 -11.83 -11.84 -10.17
N VAL A 69 -11.26 -11.04 -9.29
CA VAL A 69 -10.98 -11.43 -7.90
C VAL A 69 -11.84 -10.57 -6.99
N TRP A 70 -12.51 -11.22 -6.05
CA TRP A 70 -13.40 -10.59 -5.09
C TRP A 70 -12.91 -10.85 -3.68
N GLU A 71 -12.95 -9.82 -2.85
CA GLU A 71 -12.56 -9.91 -1.46
C GLU A 71 -13.53 -9.14 -0.57
N LYS A 72 -13.66 -9.58 0.69
CA LYS A 72 -14.53 -9.01 1.71
C LYS A 72 -13.72 -8.77 2.99
N ASN A 73 -14.06 -7.73 3.74
CA ASN A 73 -13.26 -7.27 4.90
C ASN A 73 -11.79 -7.05 4.54
N VAL A 74 -11.57 -6.30 3.45
CA VAL A 74 -10.25 -6.14 2.86
C VAL A 74 -9.44 -5.12 3.66
N THR A 75 -8.18 -5.46 3.94
CA THR A 75 -7.20 -4.53 4.50
C THR A 75 -6.80 -3.51 3.43
N PRO A 76 -6.86 -2.19 3.69
CA PRO A 76 -6.32 -1.21 2.76
C PRO A 76 -4.81 -1.40 2.54
N ASP A 77 -4.34 -1.07 1.35
CA ASP A 77 -2.95 -0.71 1.12
C ASP A 77 -2.71 0.70 1.73
N TYR A 78 -1.48 1.03 2.09
CA TYR A 78 -1.13 2.32 2.67
C TYR A 78 -0.05 3.01 1.86
N ILE A 79 -0.29 4.27 1.51
CA ILE A 79 0.62 5.08 0.68
C ILE A 79 0.77 6.49 1.25
N TRP A 80 1.84 7.17 0.89
CA TRP A 80 1.97 8.61 1.07
C TRP A 80 1.07 9.37 0.09
N PHE A 81 0.40 10.41 0.57
CA PHE A 81 -0.40 11.29 -0.25
C PHE A 81 -0.34 12.73 0.23
N ASN A 82 -0.04 13.66 -0.68
CA ASN A 82 0.05 15.10 -0.41
C ASN A 82 -1.16 15.91 -0.89
N GLY A 83 -2.20 15.23 -1.39
CA GLY A 83 -3.40 15.87 -1.92
C GLY A 83 -3.42 16.05 -3.44
N THR A 84 -2.34 15.73 -4.14
CA THR A 84 -2.24 15.82 -5.60
C THR A 84 -2.10 14.46 -6.26
N ALA A 85 -2.65 14.32 -7.46
CA ALA A 85 -2.67 13.06 -8.20
C ALA A 85 -2.50 13.34 -9.69
N ASP A 86 -1.78 12.47 -10.38
CA ASP A 86 -1.75 12.45 -11.84
C ASP A 86 -2.71 11.39 -12.36
N HIS A 87 -2.94 11.39 -13.67
CA HIS A 87 -3.84 10.46 -14.33
C HIS A 87 -3.28 10.10 -15.69
N TYR A 88 -3.35 8.81 -16.05
CA TYR A 88 -3.23 8.40 -17.44
C TYR A 88 -4.39 9.01 -18.24
N LEU A 89 -4.06 9.74 -19.29
CA LEU A 89 -5.01 10.28 -20.24
C LEU A 89 -4.97 9.45 -21.53
N LEU A 90 -6.11 9.39 -22.22
CA LEU A 90 -6.16 8.72 -23.52
C LEU A 90 -5.17 9.36 -24.49
N GLY A 91 -4.25 8.55 -25.02
CA GLY A 91 -3.18 9.00 -25.91
C GLY A 91 -1.80 9.06 -25.26
N ASP A 92 -1.72 8.97 -23.93
CA ASP A 92 -0.43 8.94 -23.24
C ASP A 92 0.33 7.66 -23.56
N THR A 93 1.65 7.79 -23.68
CA THR A 93 2.54 6.64 -23.85
C THR A 93 2.92 6.06 -22.49
N VAL A 94 2.93 4.74 -22.41
CA VAL A 94 3.32 3.99 -21.21
C VAL A 94 4.76 3.51 -21.37
N ASP A 95 5.60 3.84 -20.39
CA ASP A 95 7.02 3.47 -20.39
C ASP A 95 7.41 2.49 -19.27
N SER A 96 6.47 2.16 -18.37
CA SER A 96 6.70 1.25 -17.24
C SER A 96 5.44 0.47 -16.88
N PHE A 97 5.64 -0.75 -16.37
CA PHE A 97 4.58 -1.60 -15.87
C PHE A 97 4.83 -1.97 -14.40
N PRO A 98 3.77 -2.14 -13.57
CA PRO A 98 2.37 -1.94 -13.92
C PRO A 98 2.04 -0.46 -14.21
N VAL A 99 1.07 -0.21 -15.09
CA VAL A 99 0.61 1.15 -15.38
C VAL A 99 -0.27 1.63 -14.23
N VAL A 100 0.21 2.61 -13.48
CA VAL A 100 -0.61 3.25 -12.45
C VAL A 100 -1.51 4.27 -13.15
N ILE A 101 -2.81 3.99 -13.20
CA ILE A 101 -3.79 4.79 -13.94
C ILE A 101 -4.00 6.16 -13.29
N ASN A 102 -3.89 6.24 -11.97
CA ASN A 102 -4.08 7.46 -11.21
C ASN A 102 -3.11 7.50 -10.02
N PRO A 103 -1.81 7.68 -10.28
CA PRO A 103 -0.82 7.72 -9.21
C PRO A 103 -1.13 8.87 -8.25
N LEU A 104 -1.01 8.57 -6.96
CA LEU A 104 -1.21 9.52 -5.88
C LEU A 104 0.17 9.98 -5.42
N ASN A 105 0.42 11.29 -5.46
CA ASN A 105 1.73 11.86 -5.19
C ASN A 105 1.95 12.03 -3.69
N GLY A 106 3.19 11.85 -3.25
CA GLY A 106 3.61 12.06 -1.87
C GLY A 106 4.82 11.20 -1.52
N SER A 107 5.49 11.56 -0.42
CA SER A 107 6.62 10.82 0.14
C SER A 107 6.82 11.23 1.60
N TYR A 108 7.69 10.53 2.33
CA TYR A 108 8.09 10.96 3.67
C TYR A 108 8.75 12.36 3.69
N ASP A 109 9.56 12.66 2.66
CA ASP A 109 10.30 13.93 2.54
C ASP A 109 9.39 15.14 2.28
N ASP A 110 8.18 14.91 1.76
CA ASP A 110 7.19 15.97 1.55
C ASP A 110 6.45 16.27 2.87
N GLU A 111 6.66 17.48 3.41
CA GLU A 111 6.05 17.95 4.67
C GLU A 111 4.52 17.94 4.71
N HIS A 112 3.87 17.98 3.55
CA HIS A 112 2.42 17.96 3.45
C HIS A 112 1.84 16.55 3.24
N SER A 113 2.69 15.56 3.01
CA SER A 113 2.26 14.18 2.84
C SER A 113 1.77 13.56 4.14
N LYS A 114 0.71 12.76 4.02
CA LYS A 114 0.19 11.86 5.06
C LYS A 114 0.05 10.44 4.53
N ILE A 115 0.21 9.47 5.41
CA ILE A 115 -0.11 8.07 5.11
C ILE A 115 -1.63 7.91 5.08
N ILE A 116 -2.18 7.49 3.94
CA ILE A 116 -3.61 7.25 3.74
C ILE A 116 -3.91 5.78 3.41
N PRO A 117 -5.11 5.27 3.72
CA PRO A 117 -5.54 3.96 3.26
C PRO A 117 -6.11 4.07 1.84
N VAL A 118 -5.70 3.16 0.96
CA VAL A 118 -6.18 3.06 -0.42
C VAL A 118 -6.62 1.64 -0.73
N LYS A 119 -7.62 1.51 -1.60
CA LYS A 119 -7.89 0.28 -2.33
C LYS A 119 -7.08 0.35 -3.62
N ILE A 120 -6.12 -0.55 -3.81
CA ILE A 120 -5.45 -0.71 -5.10
C ILE A 120 -6.21 -1.77 -5.90
N HIS A 121 -6.93 -1.34 -6.93
CA HIS A 121 -7.55 -2.25 -7.88
C HIS A 121 -6.54 -2.63 -8.95
N ARG A 122 -6.23 -3.93 -9.06
CA ARG A 122 -5.23 -4.46 -9.98
C ARG A 122 -5.88 -5.13 -11.19
N GLY A 123 -5.11 -5.43 -12.21
CA GLY A 123 -5.66 -6.09 -13.38
C GLY A 123 -4.76 -5.97 -14.58
N ASP A 124 -5.30 -6.30 -15.74
CA ASP A 124 -4.66 -6.02 -17.02
C ASP A 124 -5.66 -5.38 -17.99
N GLN A 125 -5.13 -4.58 -18.90
CA GLN A 125 -5.92 -3.87 -19.90
C GLN A 125 -5.25 -3.98 -21.26
N ILE A 126 -6.05 -3.89 -22.33
CA ILE A 126 -5.54 -3.97 -23.70
C ILE A 126 -4.61 -2.78 -23.99
N TYR A 127 -3.51 -3.07 -24.65
CA TYR A 127 -2.41 -2.14 -24.91
C TYR A 127 -1.85 -2.38 -26.30
N ASP A 128 -1.52 -1.31 -27.02
CA ASP A 128 -0.94 -1.38 -28.36
C ASP A 128 0.59 -1.34 -28.26
N ASN A 129 1.24 -2.41 -28.74
CA ASN A 129 2.68 -2.60 -28.59
C ASN A 129 3.51 -1.58 -29.38
N GLN A 130 2.97 -1.03 -30.47
CA GLN A 130 3.69 -0.12 -31.37
C GLN A 130 3.51 1.34 -30.96
N THR A 131 2.27 1.73 -30.65
CA THR A 131 1.98 3.10 -30.20
C THR A 131 2.30 3.33 -28.74
N ARG A 132 2.41 2.23 -27.97
CA ARG A 132 2.67 2.21 -26.53
C ARG A 132 1.59 2.89 -25.71
N MET A 133 0.33 2.80 -26.16
CA MET A 133 -0.82 3.38 -25.48
C MET A 133 -1.74 2.27 -24.96
N LEU A 134 -2.43 2.52 -23.85
CA LEU A 134 -3.63 1.73 -23.52
C LEU A 134 -4.69 1.96 -24.60
N VAL A 135 -5.35 0.88 -25.00
CA VAL A 135 -6.36 0.89 -26.04
C VAL A 135 -7.73 1.17 -25.42
N GLN A 136 -8.52 2.01 -26.08
CA GLN A 136 -9.93 2.26 -25.76
C GLN A 136 -10.81 1.41 -26.69
N PRO A 137 -11.15 0.15 -26.34
CA PRO A 137 -11.94 -0.72 -27.20
C PRO A 137 -13.42 -0.32 -27.22
N LYS A 138 -14.11 -0.65 -28.32
CA LYS A 138 -15.57 -0.66 -28.36
C LYS A 138 -16.09 -1.93 -27.67
N LEU A 139 -16.64 -1.78 -26.47
CA LEU A 139 -17.12 -2.92 -25.68
C LEU A 139 -18.59 -3.28 -25.93
N PHE A 140 -19.44 -2.28 -26.14
CA PHE A 140 -20.89 -2.46 -26.13
C PHE A 140 -21.54 -2.20 -27.49
N SER A 141 -22.46 -3.09 -27.88
CA SER A 141 -23.48 -2.88 -28.90
C SER A 141 -24.69 -3.77 -28.62
N MET A 142 -25.85 -3.37 -29.13
CA MET A 142 -27.07 -4.19 -29.12
C MET A 142 -27.09 -5.18 -30.29
N GLU A 143 -26.26 -4.96 -31.31
CA GLU A 143 -26.23 -5.76 -32.54
C GLU A 143 -24.96 -6.62 -32.60
N LYS A 144 -25.10 -7.88 -33.01
CA LYS A 144 -23.98 -8.75 -33.33
C LYS A 144 -23.41 -8.35 -34.70
N GLY A 145 -22.09 -8.29 -34.81
CA GLY A 145 -21.35 -7.84 -35.99
C GLY A 145 -21.06 -6.34 -36.00
N ASP A 146 -21.44 -5.59 -34.96
CA ASP A 146 -21.18 -4.15 -34.83
C ASP A 146 -19.85 -3.87 -34.11
N SER A 147 -18.84 -4.75 -34.24
CA SER A 147 -17.47 -4.62 -33.71
C SER A 147 -17.35 -4.49 -32.18
N ALA A 148 -18.43 -4.76 -31.44
CA ALA A 148 -18.41 -4.63 -29.99
C ALA A 148 -17.92 -5.92 -29.34
N PHE A 149 -16.88 -5.83 -28.50
CA PHE A 149 -16.28 -7.01 -27.89
C PHE A 149 -17.29 -7.90 -27.14
N TRP A 150 -18.30 -7.33 -26.47
CA TRP A 150 -19.27 -8.11 -25.71
C TRP A 150 -20.24 -8.94 -26.58
N GLN A 151 -20.33 -8.67 -27.88
CA GLN A 151 -21.15 -9.42 -28.84
C GLN A 151 -20.31 -10.29 -29.78
N ASP A 152 -19.17 -9.75 -30.23
CA ASP A 152 -18.38 -10.33 -31.31
C ASP A 152 -17.16 -11.09 -30.81
N PHE A 153 -16.71 -10.83 -29.58
CA PHE A 153 -15.53 -11.44 -28.95
C PHE A 153 -14.24 -11.33 -29.77
N ASP A 154 -14.14 -10.31 -30.62
CA ASP A 154 -12.95 -9.97 -31.41
C ASP A 154 -12.28 -8.71 -30.85
N TRP A 155 -11.14 -8.89 -30.20
CA TRP A 155 -10.37 -7.79 -29.60
C TRP A 155 -9.79 -6.84 -30.63
N ASN A 156 -9.32 -7.35 -31.77
CA ASN A 156 -8.67 -6.53 -32.79
C ASN A 156 -9.70 -5.61 -33.44
N LEU A 157 -10.87 -6.15 -33.77
CA LEU A 157 -11.99 -5.39 -34.33
C LEU A 157 -12.53 -4.36 -33.32
N ALA A 158 -12.67 -4.74 -32.05
CA ALA A 158 -13.11 -3.82 -30.99
C ALA A 158 -12.10 -2.70 -30.73
N ALA A 159 -10.80 -3.01 -30.73
CA ALA A 159 -9.71 -2.06 -30.58
C ALA A 159 -9.66 -1.06 -31.73
N GLU A 160 -9.68 -1.56 -32.98
CA GLU A 160 -9.66 -0.72 -34.18
C GLU A 160 -10.83 0.27 -34.20
N THR A 161 -12.06 -0.21 -34.00
CA THR A 161 -13.24 0.66 -34.00
C THR A 161 -13.23 1.65 -32.84
N GLY A 162 -12.83 1.18 -31.64
CA GLY A 162 -12.80 2.01 -30.44
C GLY A 162 -11.77 3.14 -30.53
N MET A 163 -10.54 2.83 -30.97
CA MET A 163 -9.48 3.82 -31.15
C MET A 163 -9.81 4.82 -32.27
N LYS A 164 -10.37 4.33 -33.39
CA LYS A 164 -10.89 5.20 -34.46
C LYS A 164 -11.97 6.17 -33.97
N ARG A 165 -12.86 5.71 -33.08
CA ARG A 165 -13.94 6.53 -32.49
C ARG A 165 -13.39 7.69 -31.66
N VAL A 166 -12.28 7.49 -30.95
CA VAL A 166 -11.61 8.52 -30.13
C VAL A 166 -10.50 9.27 -30.87
N GLY A 167 -10.30 8.98 -32.17
CA GLY A 167 -9.33 9.68 -33.01
C GLY A 167 -7.87 9.31 -32.72
N LEU A 168 -7.62 8.16 -32.10
CA LEU A 168 -6.26 7.68 -31.78
C LEU A 168 -5.86 6.52 -32.71
N PRO A 169 -4.57 6.36 -33.02
CA PRO A 169 -4.08 5.28 -33.86
C PRO A 169 -4.16 3.93 -33.13
N PHE A 170 -4.34 2.87 -33.92
CA PHE A 170 -4.19 1.49 -33.47
C PHE A 170 -3.39 0.74 -34.53
N SER A 171 -2.34 0.04 -34.10
CA SER A 171 -1.40 -0.64 -35.00
C SER A 171 -1.88 -2.01 -35.48
N GLY A 172 -2.86 -2.59 -34.78
CA GLY A 172 -3.27 -3.98 -34.95
C GLY A 172 -2.44 -4.99 -34.14
N ASP A 173 -1.37 -4.54 -33.48
CA ASP A 173 -0.53 -5.36 -32.61
C ASP A 173 -0.80 -4.99 -31.15
N TYR A 174 -1.58 -5.83 -30.46
CA TYR A 174 -1.98 -5.61 -29.08
C TYR A 174 -1.48 -6.70 -28.14
N SER A 175 -1.32 -6.33 -26.89
CA SER A 175 -1.13 -7.23 -25.75
C SER A 175 -2.02 -6.78 -24.59
N PHE A 176 -1.89 -7.45 -23.45
CA PHE A 176 -2.49 -7.00 -22.19
C PHE A 176 -1.37 -6.71 -21.21
N VAL A 177 -1.45 -5.54 -20.58
CA VAL A 177 -0.43 -5.06 -19.65
C VAL A 177 -1.03 -4.83 -18.28
N GLU A 178 -0.25 -5.08 -17.25
CA GLU A 178 -0.67 -4.91 -15.86
C GLU A 178 -0.99 -3.44 -15.57
N THR A 179 -2.08 -3.21 -14.85
CA THR A 179 -2.52 -1.87 -14.45
C THR A 179 -2.95 -1.85 -12.99
N GLU A 180 -2.73 -0.72 -12.34
CA GLU A 180 -3.20 -0.45 -10.99
C GLU A 180 -4.00 0.85 -10.95
N MET A 181 -5.06 0.88 -10.15
CA MET A 181 -5.86 2.08 -9.92
C MET A 181 -6.07 2.28 -8.42
N TYR A 182 -5.70 3.45 -7.91
CA TYR A 182 -5.68 3.77 -6.49
C TYR A 182 -6.96 4.50 -6.09
N TRP A 183 -7.67 3.97 -5.11
CA TRP A 183 -8.91 4.57 -4.62
C TRP A 183 -8.78 4.89 -3.12
N PRO A 184 -8.64 6.17 -2.74
CA PRO A 184 -8.64 6.57 -1.33
C PRO A 184 -9.87 6.07 -0.58
N VAL A 185 -9.63 5.42 0.55
CA VAL A 185 -10.69 4.85 1.40
C VAL A 185 -11.09 5.89 2.44
N ASN A 186 -12.24 6.54 2.24
CA ASN A 186 -12.72 7.63 3.12
C ASN A 186 -14.00 7.30 3.90
N HIS A 187 -14.64 6.17 3.60
CA HIS A 187 -15.92 5.77 4.21
C HIS A 187 -15.74 4.50 5.05
N MET A 188 -16.81 4.09 5.76
CA MET A 188 -16.79 2.93 6.66
C MET A 188 -15.86 3.12 7.87
N VAL A 189 -15.78 4.34 8.41
CA VAL A 189 -15.14 4.60 9.70
C VAL A 189 -15.69 3.63 10.75
N SER A 190 -14.78 2.87 11.37
CA SER A 190 -15.08 1.96 12.48
C SER A 190 -15.32 2.73 13.77
N SER A 191 -16.03 2.10 14.70
CA SER A 191 -16.08 2.59 16.08
C SER A 191 -14.68 2.59 16.70
N LYS A 192 -14.47 3.43 17.73
CA LYS A 192 -13.15 3.64 18.36
C LYS A 192 -12.52 2.36 18.94
N ASP A 193 -13.34 1.39 19.37
CA ASP A 193 -12.89 0.09 19.89
C ASP A 193 -12.37 -0.86 18.80
N LYS A 194 -12.50 -0.46 17.54
CA LYS A 194 -12.07 -1.20 16.35
C LYS A 194 -11.12 -0.38 15.48
N SER A 195 -10.56 0.73 15.98
CA SER A 195 -9.46 1.38 15.29
C SER A 195 -8.20 0.52 15.39
N LEU A 196 -7.25 0.79 14.50
CA LEU A 196 -5.92 0.20 14.62
C LEU A 196 -5.27 0.61 15.93
N GLU A 197 -4.56 -0.33 16.52
CA GLU A 197 -3.76 -0.18 17.73
C GLU A 197 -2.28 -0.01 17.38
N CYS A 198 -1.47 0.38 18.37
CA CYS A 198 -0.03 0.60 18.19
C CYS A 198 0.66 -0.60 17.52
N ALA A 199 0.32 -1.81 17.95
CA ALA A 199 0.91 -3.06 17.46
C ALA A 199 0.43 -3.46 16.06
N ASP A 200 -0.60 -2.84 15.50
CA ASP A 200 -0.96 -3.09 14.10
C ASP A 200 0.09 -2.50 13.14
N CYS A 201 0.76 -1.42 13.54
CA CYS A 201 1.76 -0.72 12.73
C CYS A 201 3.20 -0.95 13.22
N HIS A 202 3.43 -0.86 14.54
CA HIS A 202 4.75 -0.87 15.16
C HIS A 202 5.24 -2.30 15.47
N VAL A 203 5.28 -3.15 14.45
CA VAL A 203 5.73 -4.55 14.57
C VAL A 203 6.80 -4.91 13.55
N ARG A 204 7.65 -5.87 13.92
CA ARG A 204 8.78 -6.34 13.10
C ARG A 204 8.37 -6.87 11.73
N SER A 205 7.25 -7.57 11.65
CA SER A 205 6.80 -8.26 10.44
C SER A 205 5.29 -8.26 10.37
N GLY A 206 4.74 -8.08 9.17
CA GLY A 206 3.30 -8.15 8.92
C GLY A 206 2.50 -6.95 9.44
N GLY A 207 3.16 -5.84 9.77
CA GLY A 207 2.48 -4.60 10.17
C GLY A 207 1.83 -3.89 8.97
N ARG A 208 0.84 -3.03 9.25
CA ARG A 208 0.08 -2.27 8.25
C ARG A 208 0.98 -1.44 7.33
N LEU A 209 2.03 -0.84 7.89
CA LEU A 209 2.94 0.06 7.18
C LEU A 209 4.18 -0.65 6.61
N ALA A 210 4.15 -1.99 6.47
CA ALA A 210 5.32 -2.75 6.02
C ALA A 210 5.85 -2.33 4.64
N GLY A 211 4.98 -1.85 3.75
CA GLY A 211 5.36 -1.39 2.41
C GLY A 211 6.03 -0.01 2.34
N LEU A 212 5.98 0.78 3.43
CA LEU A 212 6.53 2.14 3.45
C LEU A 212 7.89 2.16 4.16
N THR A 213 8.97 2.07 3.40
CA THR A 213 10.34 1.88 3.91
C THR A 213 11.22 3.13 3.83
N ASP A 214 10.64 4.27 3.44
CA ASP A 214 11.32 5.55 3.27
C ASP A 214 11.49 6.34 4.59
N PHE A 215 11.09 5.77 5.73
CA PHE A 215 11.25 6.38 7.05
C PHE A 215 11.51 5.34 8.15
N TYR A 216 12.08 5.81 9.27
CA TYR A 216 12.26 4.98 10.46
C TYR A 216 10.94 4.86 11.24
N LEU A 217 10.41 3.65 11.34
CA LEU A 217 9.22 3.30 12.10
C LEU A 217 9.60 2.58 13.40
N PRO A 218 9.38 3.18 14.58
CA PRO A 218 9.64 2.52 15.85
C PRO A 218 8.97 1.15 15.95
N GLY A 219 9.62 0.15 16.55
CA GLY A 219 9.08 -1.21 16.68
C GLY A 219 9.19 -2.08 15.43
N ARG A 220 9.16 -1.50 14.21
CA ARG A 220 9.48 -2.20 12.96
C ARG A 220 10.97 -2.18 12.69
N ASP A 221 11.54 -0.98 12.61
CA ASP A 221 12.92 -0.76 12.18
C ASP A 221 13.90 -0.87 13.34
N TYR A 222 15.16 -1.14 13.03
CA TYR A 222 16.26 -1.05 13.98
C TYR A 222 17.55 -0.74 13.23
N ASP A 223 18.44 -0.01 13.88
CA ASP A 223 19.80 0.18 13.41
C ASP A 223 20.75 -0.65 14.28
N ALA A 224 21.42 -1.62 13.66
CA ALA A 224 22.33 -2.52 14.35
C ALA A 224 23.53 -1.78 14.97
N ASN A 225 24.03 -0.73 14.31
CA ASN A 225 25.18 0.04 14.78
C ASN A 225 24.78 0.91 15.97
N VAL A 226 23.65 1.61 15.88
CA VAL A 226 23.13 2.41 17.01
C VAL A 226 22.90 1.51 18.23
N ASN A 227 22.30 0.34 18.03
CA ASN A 227 22.10 -0.62 19.12
C ASN A 227 23.43 -1.13 19.69
N PHE A 228 24.40 -1.44 18.84
CA PHE A 228 25.72 -1.91 19.25
C PHE A 228 26.45 -0.86 20.09
N PHE A 229 26.58 0.37 19.59
CA PHE A 229 27.26 1.44 20.31
C PHE A 229 26.52 1.85 21.59
N GLY A 230 25.17 1.88 21.54
CA GLY A 230 24.35 2.13 22.73
C GLY A 230 24.55 1.06 23.81
N THR A 231 24.65 -0.21 23.41
CA THR A 231 24.93 -1.32 24.31
C THR A 231 26.32 -1.21 24.93
N ILE A 232 27.34 -0.88 24.13
CA ILE A 232 28.71 -0.63 24.63
C ILE A 232 28.71 0.51 25.65
N LEU A 233 28.08 1.64 25.31
CA LEU A 233 28.04 2.82 26.19
C LEU A 233 27.37 2.50 27.53
N LEU A 234 26.31 1.70 27.51
CA LEU A 234 25.62 1.24 28.72
C LEU A 234 26.57 0.39 29.60
N TYR A 235 27.29 -0.57 29.02
CA TYR A 235 28.26 -1.38 29.77
C TYR A 235 29.43 -0.55 30.30
N LEU A 236 29.96 0.39 29.51
CA LEU A 236 31.02 1.30 29.94
C LEU A 236 30.57 2.20 31.09
N SER A 237 29.31 2.66 31.06
CA SER A 237 28.75 3.49 32.13
C SER A 237 28.62 2.71 33.43
N ILE A 238 28.07 1.49 33.37
CA ILE A 238 27.98 0.58 34.53
C ILE A 238 29.38 0.30 35.08
N PHE A 239 30.33 -0.05 34.21
CA PHE A 239 31.71 -0.30 34.61
C PHE A 239 32.33 0.92 35.30
N GLY A 240 32.14 2.13 34.75
CA GLY A 240 32.62 3.37 35.34
C GLY A 240 32.07 3.62 36.75
N VAL A 241 30.77 3.37 36.98
CA VAL A 241 30.15 3.51 38.31
C VAL A 241 30.73 2.49 39.30
N VAL A 242 30.90 1.23 38.88
CA VAL A 242 31.49 0.18 39.75
C VAL A 242 32.93 0.53 40.11
N VAL A 243 33.75 0.93 39.13
CA VAL A 243 35.14 1.35 39.34
C VAL A 243 35.21 2.56 40.26
N HIS A 244 34.37 3.58 40.04
CA HIS A 244 34.31 4.75 40.90
C HIS A 244 33.91 4.39 42.34
N GLY A 245 32.90 3.54 42.52
CA GLY A 245 32.46 3.03 43.82
C GLY A 245 33.56 2.26 44.54
N PHE A 246 34.25 1.37 43.82
CA PHE A 246 35.40 0.62 44.34
C PHE A 246 36.51 1.54 44.83
N PHE A 247 36.92 2.53 44.03
CA PHE A 247 37.93 3.52 44.43
C PHE A 247 37.51 4.31 45.67
N ARG A 248 36.23 4.69 45.79
CA ARG A 248 35.71 5.35 47.01
C ARG A 248 35.88 4.49 48.26
N VAL A 249 35.58 3.20 48.17
CA VAL A 249 35.74 2.26 49.30
C VAL A 249 37.22 2.09 49.66
N VAL A 250 38.09 1.86 48.69
CA VAL A 250 39.53 1.68 48.92
C VAL A 250 40.15 2.93 49.56
N ILE A 251 39.82 4.13 49.06
CA ILE A 251 40.30 5.40 49.63
C ILE A 251 39.77 5.59 51.05
N SER A 252 38.51 5.25 51.32
CA SER A 252 37.92 5.33 52.67
C SER A 252 38.63 4.42 53.68
N ILE A 253 38.92 3.18 53.28
CA ILE A 253 39.69 2.22 54.10
C ILE A 253 41.09 2.77 54.37
N ARG A 254 41.80 3.24 53.32
CA ARG A 254 43.14 3.84 53.46
C ARG A 254 43.15 5.04 54.41
N LYS A 255 42.18 5.95 54.30
CA LYS A 255 42.05 7.10 55.23
C LYS A 255 41.81 6.65 56.67
N ARG A 256 40.98 5.62 56.88
CA ARG A 256 40.77 5.04 58.23
C ARG A 256 42.06 4.44 58.80
N CYS A 257 42.81 3.66 58.01
CA CYS A 257 44.08 3.09 58.44
C CYS A 257 45.11 4.18 58.78
N TYR A 258 45.28 5.18 57.92
CA TYR A 258 46.19 6.31 58.17
C TYR A 258 45.85 7.08 59.45
N ASN A 259 44.57 7.37 59.68
CA ASN A 259 44.14 8.07 60.91
C ASN A 259 44.30 7.22 62.18
N LEU A 260 44.34 5.88 62.07
CA LEU A 260 44.61 4.99 63.20
C LEU A 260 46.10 4.93 63.53
N GLU A 261 46.97 5.01 62.52
CA GLU A 261 48.43 5.11 62.72
C GLU A 261 48.82 6.48 63.29
N SER A 262 48.24 7.58 62.80
CA SER A 262 48.56 8.94 63.29
C SER A 262 48.04 9.27 64.70
N ASN A 263 47.07 8.51 65.22
CA ASN A 263 46.55 8.69 66.58
C ASN A 263 47.26 7.79 67.62
N ASN A 264 48.22 6.96 67.17
CA ASN A 264 49.03 6.08 68.01
C ASN A 264 50.49 6.56 68.13
N GLU A 265 50.85 7.70 67.53
CA GLU A 265 52.06 8.50 67.82
C GLU A 265 51.72 9.66 68.77
#